data_AF-A0A832CTZ8-F1
#
_entry.id   AF-A0A832CTZ8-F1
#
_cell.length_a   1.000
_cell.length_b   1.000
_cell.length_c   1.000
_cell.angle_alpha   90.00
_cell.angle_beta   90.00
_cell.angle_gamma   90.00
#
_symmetry.space_group_name_H-M   'P 1'
#
loop_
_entity.id
_entity.type
_entity.pdbx_description
1 polymer ?
#
loop_
_entity_poly.entity_id
_entity_poly.type
_entity_poly.pdbx_seq_one_letter_code
_entity_poly.pdbx_strand_id
1 'polypeptide(L)'
;MSNIKSEILKLIDENRSPWVKAAFYSNPRVSSILEKLIDLWEANNRVGIPLDYATKEELEELYNIALSYAYMSDEEARSHLWSISGKSEGSFLSFIRRLLKR
;
A
#
# COMPACT_ATOMS: atom_id res chain seq x y z
N MET A 1 -22.81 2.02 -2.66
CA MET A 1 -21.47 2.47 -3.11
C MET A 1 -20.44 1.46 -2.67
N SER A 2 -19.87 0.69 -3.59
CA SER A 2 -18.67 -0.11 -3.31
C SER A 2 -17.56 0.85 -2.91
N ASN A 3 -17.10 0.76 -1.67
CA ASN A 3 -16.09 1.65 -1.13
C ASN A 3 -14.76 1.15 -1.70
N ILE A 4 -14.15 1.88 -2.65
CA ILE A 4 -12.85 1.52 -3.27
C ILE A 4 -11.81 1.13 -2.21
N LYS A 5 -11.85 1.81 -1.06
CA LYS A 5 -11.04 1.49 0.13
C LYS A 5 -11.22 0.03 0.58
N SER A 6 -12.46 -0.43 0.71
CA SER A 6 -12.76 -1.81 1.09
C SER A 6 -12.33 -2.82 0.03
N GLU A 7 -12.37 -2.45 -1.26
CA GLU A 7 -11.88 -3.35 -2.31
C GLU A 7 -10.35 -3.46 -2.32
N ILE A 8 -9.61 -2.36 -2.12
CA ILE A 8 -8.15 -2.39 -1.97
C ILE A 8 -7.76 -3.30 -0.80
N LEU A 9 -8.43 -3.15 0.34
CA LEU A 9 -8.19 -3.99 1.51
C LEU A 9 -8.50 -5.47 1.23
N LYS A 10 -9.57 -5.77 0.49
CA LYS A 10 -9.86 -7.16 0.08
C LYS A 10 -8.80 -7.73 -0.86
N LEU A 11 -8.39 -6.96 -1.87
CA LEU A 11 -7.45 -7.41 -2.89
C LEU A 11 -6.05 -7.64 -2.33
N ILE A 12 -5.65 -6.85 -1.33
CA ILE A 12 -4.32 -6.89 -0.75
C ILE A 12 -4.33 -7.56 0.62
N ASP A 13 -5.07 -7.04 1.60
CA ASP A 13 -5.04 -7.54 2.98
C ASP A 13 -5.76 -8.88 3.18
N GLU A 14 -6.82 -9.18 2.43
CA GLU A 14 -7.44 -10.51 2.46
C GLU A 14 -6.75 -11.51 1.51
N ASN A 15 -5.76 -11.07 0.73
CA ASN A 15 -4.97 -11.97 -0.11
C ASN A 15 -4.15 -12.92 0.76
N ARG A 16 -4.20 -14.21 0.43
CA ARG A 16 -3.43 -15.26 1.12
C ARG A 16 -1.93 -15.10 0.95
N SER A 17 -1.49 -14.43 -0.10
CA SER A 17 -0.07 -14.28 -0.40
C SER A 17 0.56 -13.13 0.37
N PRO A 18 1.49 -13.40 1.31
CA PRO A 18 2.26 -12.34 1.97
C PRO A 18 3.19 -11.60 0.98
N TRP A 19 3.55 -12.24 -0.14
CA TRP A 19 4.40 -11.65 -1.18
C TRP A 19 3.68 -10.57 -1.97
N VAL A 20 2.39 -10.78 -2.30
CA VAL A 20 1.54 -9.78 -2.96
C VAL A 20 1.44 -8.51 -2.11
N LYS A 21 1.22 -8.67 -0.80
CA LYS A 21 1.19 -7.55 0.15
C LYS A 21 2.52 -6.79 0.16
N ALA A 22 3.62 -7.52 0.33
CA ALA A 22 4.95 -6.92 0.37
C ALA A 22 5.29 -6.20 -0.95
N ALA A 23 4.97 -6.79 -2.10
CA ALA A 23 5.21 -6.20 -3.42
C ALA A 23 4.38 -4.92 -3.63
N PHE A 24 3.11 -4.93 -3.23
CA PHE A 24 2.22 -3.78 -3.30
C PHE A 24 2.77 -2.60 -2.49
N TYR A 25 3.08 -2.81 -1.20
CA TYR A 25 3.60 -1.74 -0.34
C TYR A 25 5.02 -1.30 -0.70
N SER A 26 5.78 -2.14 -1.40
CA SER A 26 7.11 -1.78 -1.90
C SER A 26 7.05 -0.97 -3.20
N ASN A 27 5.90 -0.90 -3.87
CA ASN A 27 5.75 -0.13 -5.10
C ASN A 27 6.02 1.37 -4.82
N PRO A 28 6.97 2.02 -5.53
CA PRO A 28 7.34 3.40 -5.26
C PRO A 28 6.17 4.39 -5.32
N ARG A 29 5.21 4.15 -6.22
CA ARG A 29 4.04 5.00 -6.38
C ARG A 29 3.08 4.84 -5.21
N VAL A 30 2.82 3.60 -4.80
CA VAL A 30 2.01 3.29 -3.62
C VAL A 30 2.63 3.90 -2.37
N SER A 31 3.95 3.71 -2.18
CA SER A 31 4.66 4.24 -1.02
C SER A 31 4.57 5.77 -0.98
N SER A 32 4.81 6.44 -2.11
CA SER A 32 4.72 7.91 -2.21
C SER A 32 3.33 8.45 -1.85
N ILE A 33 2.26 7.80 -2.34
CA ILE A 33 0.88 8.17 -1.97
C ILE A 33 0.68 7.94 -0.47
N LEU A 34 0.97 6.75 0.03
CA LEU A 34 0.76 6.38 1.43
C LEU A 34 1.56 7.25 2.42
N GLU A 35 2.80 7.63 2.08
CA GLU A 35 3.61 8.55 2.88
C GLU A 35 2.90 9.89 3.04
N LYS A 36 2.42 10.48 1.93
CA LYS A 36 1.64 11.72 1.95
C LYS A 36 0.36 11.58 2.79
N LEU A 37 -0.37 10.47 2.66
CA LEU A 37 -1.60 10.23 3.41
C LEU A 37 -1.35 10.10 4.91
N ILE A 38 -0.25 9.45 5.30
CA ILE A 38 0.15 9.38 6.70
C ILE A 38 0.54 10.76 7.22
N ASP A 39 1.27 11.56 6.45
CA ASP A 39 1.62 12.92 6.89
C ASP A 39 0.35 13.76 7.14
N LEU A 40 -0.65 13.64 6.28
CA LEU A 40 -1.96 14.26 6.48
C LEU A 40 -2.68 13.70 7.72
N TRP A 41 -2.68 12.39 7.90
CA TRP A 41 -3.28 11.74 9.06
C TRP A 41 -2.62 12.18 10.37
N GLU A 42 -1.29 12.23 10.42
CA GLU A 42 -0.52 12.70 11.56
C GLU A 42 -0.78 14.19 11.85
N ALA A 43 -0.80 15.03 10.81
CA ALA A 43 -1.15 16.45 10.92
C ALA A 43 -2.59 16.67 11.43
N ASN A 44 -3.48 15.71 11.20
CA ASN A 44 -4.87 15.73 11.65
C ASN A 44 -5.11 14.90 12.92
N ASN A 45 -4.12 14.78 13.81
CA ASN A 45 -4.20 14.06 15.09
C ASN A 45 -4.60 12.59 14.98
N ARG A 46 -4.25 11.95 13.86
CA ARG A 46 -4.49 10.52 13.60
C ARG A 46 -5.98 10.12 13.68
N VAL A 47 -6.88 11.01 13.30
CA VAL A 47 -8.33 10.72 13.24
C VAL A 47 -8.63 9.80 12.05
N GLY A 48 -9.38 8.71 12.25
CA GLY A 48 -9.72 7.76 11.17
C GLY A 48 -8.50 6.94 10.71
N ILE A 49 -8.44 6.62 9.42
CA ILE A 49 -7.30 5.91 8.79
C ILE A 49 -6.63 6.77 7.70
N PRO A 50 -5.35 6.55 7.37
CA PRO A 50 -4.68 7.33 6.32
C PRO A 50 -5.42 7.38 4.97
N LEU A 51 -6.04 6.27 4.58
CA LEU A 51 -6.86 6.17 3.36
C LEU A 51 -8.08 7.12 3.35
N ASP A 52 -8.53 7.64 4.49
CA ASP A 52 -9.61 8.63 4.55
C ASP A 52 -9.16 10.01 4.04
N TYR A 53 -7.86 10.27 4.05
CA TYR A 53 -7.26 11.53 3.58
C TYR A 53 -6.91 11.49 2.10
N ALA A 54 -7.14 10.35 1.43
CA ALA A 54 -6.82 10.17 0.03
C ALA A 54 -7.82 10.88 -0.87
N THR A 55 -7.31 11.50 -1.95
CA THR A 55 -8.19 11.99 -3.00
C THR A 55 -8.80 10.81 -3.77
N LYS A 56 -9.85 11.09 -4.55
CA LYS A 56 -10.48 10.08 -5.38
C LYS A 56 -9.48 9.50 -6.41
N GLU A 57 -8.66 10.34 -7.01
CA GLU A 57 -7.63 9.91 -7.97
C GLU A 57 -6.57 9.02 -7.31
N GLU A 58 -6.12 9.37 -6.10
CA GLU A 58 -5.17 8.56 -5.34
C GLU A 58 -5.75 7.19 -4.95
N LEU A 59 -7.03 7.15 -4.59
CA LEU A 59 -7.74 5.89 -4.33
C LEU A 59 -7.88 5.02 -5.57
N GLU A 60 -8.23 5.61 -6.71
CA GLU A 60 -8.30 4.90 -8.00
C GLU A 60 -6.92 4.38 -8.42
N GLU A 61 -5.86 5.16 -8.20
CA GLU A 61 -4.50 4.74 -8.51
C GLU A 61 -4.05 3.57 -7.62
N LEU A 62 -4.26 3.67 -6.30
CA LEU A 62 -4.00 2.56 -5.37
C LEU A 62 -4.78 1.30 -5.73
N TYR A 63 -6.04 1.45 -6.16
CA TYR A 63 -6.88 0.34 -6.59
C TYR A 63 -6.39 -0.34 -7.87
N ASN A 64 -6.01 0.43 -8.88
CA ASN A 64 -5.48 -0.12 -10.14
C ASN A 64 -4.16 -0.88 -9.91
N ILE A 65 -3.30 -0.36 -9.04
CA ILE A 65 -2.07 -1.04 -8.65
C ILE A 65 -2.40 -2.30 -7.85
N ALA A 66 -3.36 -2.22 -6.92
CA ALA A 66 -3.77 -3.37 -6.11
C ALA A 66 -4.33 -4.51 -6.97
N LEU A 67 -5.16 -4.20 -7.96
CA LEU A 67 -5.65 -5.18 -8.94
C LEU A 67 -4.48 -5.86 -9.67
N SER A 68 -3.53 -5.08 -10.15
CA SER A 68 -2.37 -5.61 -10.90
C SER A 68 -1.59 -6.65 -10.09
N TYR A 69 -1.35 -6.38 -8.79
CA TYR A 69 -0.68 -7.32 -7.90
C TYR A 69 -1.58 -8.48 -7.44
N ALA A 70 -2.88 -8.27 -7.29
CA ALA A 70 -3.81 -9.32 -6.84
C ALA A 70 -3.98 -10.45 -7.87
N TYR A 71 -3.80 -10.15 -9.16
CA TYR A 71 -3.79 -11.17 -10.23
C TYR A 71 -2.41 -11.80 -10.46
N MET A 72 -1.35 -11.35 -9.78
CA MET A 72 -0.02 -11.96 -9.89
C MET A 72 0.09 -13.22 -9.04
N SER A 73 0.85 -14.19 -9.55
CA SER A 73 1.25 -15.38 -8.81
C SER A 73 2.30 -15.02 -7.75
N ASP A 74 2.41 -15.85 -6.70
CA ASP A 74 3.41 -15.66 -5.64
C ASP A 74 4.85 -15.51 -6.17
N GLU A 75 5.20 -16.27 -7.21
CA GLU A 75 6.52 -16.20 -7.84
C GLU A 75 6.76 -14.87 -8.58
N GLU A 76 5.73 -14.35 -9.26
CA GLU A 76 5.78 -13.06 -9.94
C GLU A 76 5.86 -11.91 -8.93
N ALA A 77 5.05 -11.96 -7.87
CA ALA A 77 5.07 -10.98 -6.79
C ALA A 77 6.44 -10.96 -6.08
N ARG A 78 7.02 -12.14 -5.83
CA ARG A 78 8.35 -12.25 -5.21
C ARG A 78 9.46 -11.76 -6.14
N SER A 79 9.38 -12.05 -7.45
CA SER A 79 10.32 -11.55 -8.44
C SER A 79 10.27 -10.01 -8.55
N HIS A 80 9.06 -9.44 -8.61
CA HIS A 80 8.86 -7.99 -8.56
C HIS A 80 9.40 -7.39 -7.28
N LEU A 81 9.10 -8.00 -6.13
CA LEU A 81 9.60 -7.55 -4.84
C LEU A 81 11.12 -7.56 -4.78
N TRP A 82 11.80 -8.61 -5.28
CA TRP A 82 13.26 -8.68 -5.28
C TRP A 82 13.89 -7.61 -6.18
N SER A 83 13.29 -7.37 -7.34
CA SER A 83 13.69 -6.30 -8.26
C SER A 83 13.56 -4.90 -7.62
N ILE A 84 12.53 -4.70 -6.80
CA ILE A 84 12.27 -3.45 -6.08
C ILE A 84 13.11 -3.35 -4.78
N SER A 85 13.31 -4.46 -4.06
CA SER A 85 13.99 -4.56 -2.77
C SER A 85 15.48 -4.28 -2.89
N GLY A 86 16.11 -4.62 -4.01
CA GLY A 86 17.48 -4.16 -4.33
C GLY A 86 17.64 -2.64 -4.40
N LYS A 87 16.54 -1.87 -4.33
CA LYS A 87 16.52 -0.40 -4.34
C LYS A 87 15.75 0.26 -3.18
N SER A 88 14.88 -0.46 -2.46
CA SER A 88 13.79 0.16 -1.66
C SER A 88 13.57 -0.43 -0.25
N GLU A 89 14.58 -1.09 0.35
CA GLU A 89 14.48 -1.61 1.73
C GLU A 89 14.18 -0.49 2.77
N GLY A 90 14.54 0.76 2.46
CA GLY A 90 14.40 1.91 3.35
C GLY A 90 12.99 2.49 3.48
N SER A 91 12.12 2.43 2.46
CA SER A 91 10.79 3.11 2.47
C SER A 91 9.68 2.25 3.09
N PHE A 92 9.65 0.95 2.80
CA PHE A 92 8.65 0.04 3.38
C PHE A 92 8.84 -0.16 4.90
N LEU A 93 10.08 -0.33 5.36
CA LEU A 93 10.37 -0.52 6.78
C LEU A 93 10.13 0.76 7.58
N SER A 94 10.39 1.93 7.01
CA SER A 94 10.06 3.20 7.65
C SER A 94 8.54 3.43 7.69
N PHE A 95 7.81 3.01 6.65
CA PHE A 95 6.33 2.97 6.65
C PHE A 95 5.78 2.09 7.78
N ILE A 96 6.19 0.81 7.88
CA ILE A 96 5.74 -0.09 8.96
C ILE A 96 6.11 0.47 10.33
N ARG A 97 7.33 1.00 10.47
CA ARG A 97 7.78 1.59 11.73
C ARG A 97 6.92 2.78 12.14
N ARG A 98 6.46 3.61 11.20
CA ARG A 98 5.56 4.74 11.45
C ARG A 98 4.18 4.28 11.92
N LEU A 99 3.64 3.22 11.30
CA LEU A 99 2.35 2.64 11.70
C LEU A 99 2.39 1.96 13.07
N LEU A 100 3.52 1.36 13.46
CA LEU A 100 3.68 0.66 14.74
C LEU A 100 4.12 1.58 15.90
N LYS A 101 4.57 2.81 15.61
CA LYS A 101 4.89 3.82 16.63
C LYS A 101 3.59 4.41 17.21
N ARG A 102 2.97 3.64 18.11
CA ARG A 102 1.96 4.14 19.06
C ARG A 102 2.64 4.93 20.18
#